data_AF-A0A974UKD8-F1
#
_entry.id   AF-A0A974UKD8-F1
#
_cell.length_a   1.000
_cell.length_b   1.000
_cell.length_c   1.000
_cell.angle_alpha   90.00
_cell.angle_beta   90.00
_cell.angle_gamma   90.00
#
_symmetry.space_group_name_H-M   'P 1'
#
loop_
_entity.id
_entity.type
_entity.pdbx_description
1 polymer ?
#
loop_
_entity_poly.entity_id
_entity_poly.type
_entity_poly.pdbx_seq_one_letter_code
_entity_poly.pdbx_strand_id
1 'polypeptide(L)'
;MTFWQISFFLMIPVMIFAGYAQRKISRTYKQYSQVPARRGISGEMVARNLLTDNGITDVSIERTKGNLTDHYDPRNKVLRLSTGVAQGQSIAAIGVAAHEIGHAVQHNQRNFLLAFRNRFAPIAQIGSSMAIPLVLAGYFIGFIGLAKFGVILFGLVVFFQLITVPVEKDASRRALLMLQNGGYLDETELVGAKRVLDAAALTYIASLLVAIAQLFRLMALTRDD
;
A
#
# COMPACT_ATOMS: atom_id res chain seq x y z
N MET A 1 19.20 4.36 30.38
CA MET A 1 18.93 4.80 29.00
C MET A 1 17.73 5.72 29.06
N THR A 2 17.85 6.99 28.65
CA THR A 2 16.71 7.94 28.68
C THR A 2 15.63 7.49 27.68
N PHE A 3 14.37 7.88 27.90
CA PHE A 3 13.27 7.59 26.98
C PHE A 3 13.58 8.03 25.54
N TRP A 4 14.30 9.16 25.41
CA TRP A 4 14.82 9.66 24.15
C TRP A 4 15.84 8.70 23.50
N GLN A 5 16.81 8.18 24.26
CA GLN A 5 17.76 7.18 23.78
C GLN A 5 17.07 5.88 23.35
N ILE A 6 16.08 5.40 24.13
CA ILE A 6 15.28 4.21 23.77
C ILE A 6 14.57 4.41 22.44
N SER A 7 13.95 5.56 22.23
CA SER A 7 13.27 5.88 20.96
C SER A 7 14.23 5.91 19.76
N PHE A 8 15.49 6.34 19.97
CA PHE A 8 16.51 6.37 18.93
C PHE A 8 16.98 4.97 18.55
N PHE A 9 17.28 4.12 19.54
CA PHE A 9 17.68 2.74 19.29
C PHE A 9 16.55 1.88 18.68
N LEU A 10 15.28 2.19 18.98
CA LEU A 10 14.12 1.54 18.36
C LEU A 10 14.06 1.76 16.84
N MET A 11 14.54 2.91 16.33
CA MET A 11 14.52 3.21 14.90
C MET A 11 15.46 2.29 14.10
N ILE A 12 16.58 1.86 14.67
CA ILE A 12 17.58 1.04 13.95
C ILE A 12 16.98 -0.26 13.39
N PRO A 13 16.38 -1.15 14.20
CA PRO A 13 15.80 -2.39 13.69
C PRO A 13 14.61 -2.14 12.75
N VAL A 14 13.82 -1.09 12.99
CA VAL A 14 12.67 -0.74 12.14
C VAL A 14 13.11 -0.25 10.76
N MET A 15 14.16 0.57 10.69
CA MET A 15 14.74 1.04 9.43
C MET A 15 15.40 -0.10 8.65
N ILE A 16 16.09 -1.03 9.34
CA ILE A 16 16.63 -2.24 8.72
C ILE A 16 15.50 -3.07 8.10
N PHE A 17 14.40 -3.27 8.84
CA PHE A 17 13.24 -4.00 8.35
C PHE A 17 12.57 -3.31 7.15
N ALA A 18 12.43 -1.98 7.17
CA ALA A 18 11.92 -1.21 6.03
C ALA A 18 12.81 -1.33 4.79
N GLY A 19 14.13 -1.26 4.97
CA GLY A 19 15.10 -1.51 3.90
C GLY A 19 15.01 -2.92 3.34
N TYR A 20 14.83 -3.93 4.21
CA TYR A 20 14.58 -5.31 3.80
C TYR A 20 13.28 -5.45 3.00
N ALA A 21 12.17 -4.87 3.47
CA ALA A 21 10.89 -4.91 2.80
C ALA A 21 10.96 -4.30 1.39
N GLN A 22 11.58 -3.12 1.28
CA GLN A 22 11.80 -2.45 -0.01
C GLN A 22 12.66 -3.28 -0.96
N ARG A 23 13.75 -3.88 -0.45
CA ARG A 23 14.60 -4.77 -1.24
C ARG A 23 13.86 -6.03 -1.67
N LYS A 24 12.99 -6.57 -0.82
CA LYS A 24 12.18 -7.77 -1.11
C LYS A 24 11.20 -7.50 -2.24
N ILE A 25 10.38 -6.45 -2.17
CA ILE A 25 9.42 -6.13 -3.25
C ILE A 25 10.14 -5.88 -4.57
N SER A 26 11.23 -5.11 -4.58
CA SER A 26 12.00 -4.84 -5.79
C SER A 26 12.55 -6.11 -6.42
N ARG A 27 13.13 -7.00 -5.62
CA ARG A 27 13.68 -8.29 -6.08
C ARG A 27 12.59 -9.22 -6.61
N THR A 28 11.52 -9.41 -5.84
CA THR A 28 10.44 -10.33 -6.17
C THR A 28 9.67 -9.85 -7.40
N TYR A 29 9.37 -8.55 -7.49
CA TYR A 29 8.74 -7.97 -8.68
C TYR A 29 9.63 -8.14 -9.91
N LYS A 30 10.94 -7.81 -9.83
CA LYS A 30 11.87 -7.98 -10.95
C LYS A 30 11.93 -9.43 -11.42
N GLN A 31 12.02 -10.38 -10.49
CA GLN A 31 12.06 -11.81 -10.81
C GLN A 31 10.78 -12.26 -11.53
N TYR A 32 9.61 -12.00 -10.95
CA TYR A 32 8.33 -12.47 -11.51
C TYR A 32 7.81 -11.64 -12.69
N SER A 33 8.40 -10.47 -12.96
CA SER A 33 8.15 -9.73 -14.19
C SER A 33 8.82 -10.35 -15.41
N GLN A 34 9.84 -11.19 -15.20
CA GLN A 34 10.56 -11.90 -16.26
C GLN A 34 10.01 -13.30 -16.53
N VAL A 35 9.08 -13.78 -15.70
CA VAL A 35 8.44 -15.09 -15.88
C VAL A 35 7.10 -14.89 -16.59
N PRO A 36 6.98 -15.27 -17.87
CA PRO A 36 5.70 -15.21 -18.59
C PRO A 36 4.71 -16.18 -17.98
N ALA A 37 3.44 -15.78 -17.92
CA ALA A 37 2.36 -16.70 -17.58
C ALA A 37 2.03 -17.60 -18.77
N ARG A 38 1.76 -18.89 -18.52
CA ARG A 38 1.49 -19.91 -19.53
C ARG A 38 0.34 -19.55 -20.46
N ARG A 39 -0.68 -18.87 -19.92
CA ARG A 39 -1.88 -18.48 -20.69
C ARG A 39 -1.58 -17.35 -21.69
N GLY A 40 -0.44 -16.65 -21.57
CA GLY A 40 0.00 -15.64 -22.54
C GLY A 40 -0.93 -14.43 -22.67
N ILE A 41 -1.75 -14.15 -21.65
CA ILE A 41 -2.69 -13.03 -21.65
C ILE A 41 -2.09 -11.83 -20.93
N SER A 42 -2.40 -10.62 -21.40
CA SER A 42 -1.87 -9.40 -20.80
C SER A 42 -2.61 -9.03 -19.51
N GLY A 43 -1.96 -8.27 -18.63
CA GLY A 43 -2.58 -7.76 -17.40
C GLY A 43 -3.83 -6.93 -17.66
N GLU A 44 -3.87 -6.14 -18.74
CA GLU A 44 -5.08 -5.39 -19.12
C GLU A 44 -6.25 -6.31 -19.51
N MET A 45 -5.97 -7.40 -20.23
CA MET A 45 -7.01 -8.35 -20.63
C MET A 45 -7.52 -9.13 -19.41
N VAL A 46 -6.63 -9.51 -18.49
CA VAL A 46 -7.02 -10.11 -17.21
C VAL A 46 -7.89 -9.15 -16.42
N ALA A 47 -7.49 -7.89 -16.29
CA ALA A 47 -8.27 -6.88 -15.57
C ALA A 47 -9.68 -6.72 -16.15
N ARG A 48 -9.80 -6.64 -17.49
CA ARG A 48 -11.09 -6.53 -18.18
C ARG A 48 -11.98 -7.75 -17.94
N ASN A 49 -11.41 -8.95 -18.03
CA ASN A 49 -12.17 -10.17 -17.79
C ASN A 49 -12.60 -10.25 -16.33
N LEU A 50 -11.70 -9.97 -15.37
CA LEU A 50 -12.02 -9.98 -13.95
C LEU A 50 -13.09 -8.96 -13.55
N LEU A 51 -13.10 -7.76 -14.15
CA LEU A 51 -14.21 -6.81 -13.96
C LEU A 51 -15.53 -7.43 -14.40
N THR A 52 -15.54 -8.03 -15.59
CA THR A 52 -16.72 -8.71 -16.16
C THR A 52 -17.18 -9.88 -15.28
N ASP A 53 -16.24 -10.74 -14.86
CA ASP A 53 -16.48 -11.91 -14.00
C ASP A 53 -17.08 -11.51 -12.63
N ASN A 54 -16.80 -10.28 -12.16
CA ASN A 54 -17.33 -9.73 -10.91
C ASN A 54 -18.55 -8.81 -11.10
N GLY A 55 -19.11 -8.73 -12.32
CA GLY A 55 -20.28 -7.90 -12.63
C GLY A 55 -20.03 -6.39 -12.56
N ILE A 56 -18.77 -5.96 -12.67
CA ILE A 56 -18.36 -4.55 -12.63
C ILE A 56 -18.24 -4.04 -14.07
N THR A 57 -19.15 -3.15 -14.46
CA THR A 57 -19.26 -2.62 -15.84
C THR A 57 -19.01 -1.12 -15.94
N ASP A 58 -18.90 -0.45 -14.81
CA ASP A 58 -18.78 1.01 -14.68
C ASP A 58 -17.34 1.46 -14.37
N VAL A 59 -16.36 0.55 -14.46
CA VAL A 59 -14.94 0.84 -14.27
C VAL A 59 -14.23 0.85 -15.62
N SER A 60 -13.62 1.99 -15.97
CA SER A 60 -12.76 2.09 -17.15
C SER A 60 -11.32 1.65 -16.84
N ILE A 61 -10.57 1.23 -17.87
CA ILE A 61 -9.15 0.91 -17.74
C ILE A 61 -8.35 1.93 -18.54
N GLU A 62 -7.38 2.57 -17.89
CA GLU A 62 -6.46 3.53 -18.49
C GLU A 62 -5.02 3.06 -18.32
N ARG A 63 -4.18 3.40 -19.31
CA ARG A 63 -2.74 3.17 -19.22
C ARG A 63 -2.04 4.41 -18.70
N THR A 64 -1.10 4.22 -17.78
CA THR A 64 -0.25 5.27 -17.22
C THR A 64 1.21 5.05 -17.61
N LYS A 65 1.96 6.16 -17.67
CA LYS A 65 3.41 6.14 -17.86
C LYS A 65 4.08 5.85 -16.52
N GLY A 66 5.26 5.23 -16.56
CA GLY A 66 6.03 4.87 -15.37
C GLY A 66 5.91 3.38 -15.03
N ASN A 67 6.51 3.00 -13.90
CA ASN A 67 6.50 1.65 -13.35
C ASN A 67 5.86 1.69 -11.97
N LEU A 68 5.05 0.68 -11.63
CA LEU A 68 4.39 0.57 -10.31
C LEU A 68 3.53 1.80 -9.98
N THR A 69 2.93 2.41 -10.99
CA THR A 69 1.95 3.51 -10.88
C THR A 69 0.51 3.00 -10.88
N ASP A 70 0.36 1.67 -10.82
CA ASP A 70 -0.89 0.94 -10.86
C ASP A 70 -1.75 1.30 -9.64
N HIS A 71 -3.00 1.70 -9.87
CA HIS A 71 -3.97 1.93 -8.81
C HIS A 71 -5.41 1.94 -9.34
N TYR A 72 -6.34 1.48 -8.52
CA TYR A 72 -7.76 1.76 -8.69
C TYR A 72 -8.17 3.11 -8.08
N ASP A 73 -8.84 3.95 -8.87
CA ASP A 73 -9.43 5.22 -8.45
C ASP A 73 -10.95 5.07 -8.25
N PRO A 74 -11.43 5.02 -7.00
CA PRO A 74 -12.84 4.82 -6.68
C PRO A 74 -13.71 6.05 -6.99
N ARG A 75 -13.12 7.25 -7.08
CA ARG A 75 -13.88 8.50 -7.31
C ARG A 75 -14.28 8.62 -8.77
N ASN A 76 -13.32 8.35 -9.64
CA ASN A 76 -13.53 8.39 -11.08
C ASN A 76 -13.93 7.03 -11.67
N LYS A 77 -13.90 5.96 -10.86
CA LYS A 77 -14.09 4.56 -11.28
C LYS A 77 -13.15 4.19 -12.43
N VAL A 78 -11.86 4.47 -12.23
CA VAL A 78 -10.83 4.21 -13.24
C VAL A 78 -9.78 3.27 -12.65
N LEU A 79 -9.48 2.20 -13.36
CA LEU A 79 -8.32 1.36 -13.13
C LEU A 79 -7.15 1.89 -13.93
N ARG A 80 -6.12 2.41 -13.26
CA ARG A 80 -4.89 2.87 -13.92
C ARG A 80 -3.84 1.78 -13.83
N LEU A 81 -3.38 1.31 -14.99
CA LEU A 81 -2.32 0.32 -15.08
C LEU A 81 -1.08 0.96 -15.72
N SER A 82 0.09 0.74 -15.15
CA SER A 82 1.36 1.10 -15.77
C SER A 82 1.52 0.34 -17.09
N THR A 83 2.21 0.93 -18.06
CA THR A 83 2.33 0.33 -19.41
C THR A 83 2.93 -1.09 -19.35
N GLY A 84 3.90 -1.30 -18.46
CA GLY A 84 4.52 -2.61 -18.22
C GLY A 84 3.56 -3.66 -17.65
N VAL A 85 2.60 -3.26 -16.81
CA VAL A 85 1.56 -4.16 -16.27
C VAL A 85 0.45 -4.39 -17.29
N ALA A 86 -0.03 -3.33 -17.94
CA ALA A 86 -1.11 -3.41 -18.92
C ALA A 86 -0.76 -4.33 -20.09
N GLN A 87 0.44 -4.20 -20.64
CA GLN A 87 0.92 -4.98 -21.78
C GLN A 87 1.64 -6.27 -21.37
N GLY A 88 2.14 -6.34 -20.13
CA GLY A 88 2.90 -7.47 -19.62
C GLY A 88 2.05 -8.73 -19.52
N GLN A 89 2.62 -9.85 -19.96
CA GLN A 89 2.06 -11.19 -19.85
C GLN A 89 2.72 -12.01 -18.73
N SER A 90 3.41 -11.33 -17.80
CA SER A 90 4.16 -11.98 -16.72
C SER A 90 3.32 -12.23 -15.48
N ILE A 91 3.77 -13.15 -14.63
CA ILE A 91 3.11 -13.46 -13.36
C ILE A 91 2.96 -12.19 -12.49
N ALA A 92 3.98 -11.32 -12.46
CA ALA A 92 3.90 -10.06 -11.72
C ALA A 92 2.89 -9.09 -12.32
N ALA A 93 2.85 -8.93 -13.65
CA ALA A 93 1.89 -8.04 -14.32
C ALA A 93 0.44 -8.48 -14.06
N ILE A 94 0.16 -9.78 -14.23
CA ILE A 94 -1.16 -10.37 -13.98
C ILE A 94 -1.56 -10.25 -12.50
N GLY A 95 -0.62 -10.51 -11.58
CA GLY A 95 -0.84 -10.38 -10.14
C GLY A 95 -1.17 -8.95 -9.71
N VAL A 96 -0.43 -7.96 -10.21
CA VAL A 96 -0.68 -6.53 -9.90
C VAL A 96 -2.01 -6.07 -10.51
N ALA A 97 -2.30 -6.42 -11.77
CA ALA A 97 -3.58 -6.09 -12.38
C ALA A 97 -4.77 -6.65 -11.57
N ALA A 98 -4.68 -7.91 -11.13
CA ALA A 98 -5.71 -8.53 -10.31
C ALA A 98 -5.82 -7.92 -8.90
N HIS A 99 -4.71 -7.44 -8.31
CA HIS A 99 -4.71 -6.69 -7.04
C HIS A 99 -5.55 -5.43 -7.14
N GLU A 100 -5.36 -4.66 -8.22
CA GLU A 100 -6.15 -3.44 -8.44
C GLU A 100 -7.63 -3.73 -8.71
N ILE A 101 -7.95 -4.85 -9.37
CA ILE A 101 -9.33 -5.34 -9.43
C ILE A 101 -9.86 -5.73 -8.05
N GLY A 102 -9.01 -6.26 -7.16
CA GLY A 102 -9.35 -6.50 -5.76
C GLY A 102 -9.92 -5.25 -5.07
N HIS A 103 -9.32 -4.08 -5.32
CA HIS A 103 -9.85 -2.80 -4.84
C HIS A 103 -11.17 -2.40 -5.52
N ALA A 104 -11.32 -2.64 -6.82
CA ALA A 104 -12.59 -2.41 -7.52
C ALA A 104 -13.72 -3.28 -6.95
N VAL A 105 -13.45 -4.55 -6.64
CA VAL A 105 -14.40 -5.47 -6.01
C VAL A 105 -14.74 -5.04 -4.59
N GLN A 106 -13.74 -4.65 -3.78
CA GLN A 106 -13.99 -4.08 -2.45
C GLN A 106 -14.89 -2.84 -2.52
N HIS A 107 -14.67 -1.99 -3.52
CA HIS A 107 -15.48 -0.79 -3.72
C HIS A 107 -16.92 -1.15 -4.12
N ASN A 108 -17.09 -2.06 -5.08
CA ASN A 108 -18.40 -2.55 -5.52
C ASN A 108 -19.19 -3.20 -4.36
N GLN A 109 -18.49 -3.91 -3.45
CA GLN A 109 -19.07 -4.53 -2.25
C GLN A 109 -19.24 -3.57 -1.08
N ARG A 110 -19.01 -2.26 -1.26
CA ARG A 110 -19.14 -1.22 -0.21
C ARG A 110 -18.30 -1.53 1.04
N ASN A 111 -17.08 -2.06 0.86
CA ASN A 111 -16.19 -2.36 1.97
C ASN A 111 -15.93 -1.11 2.82
N PHE A 112 -16.29 -1.18 4.10
CA PHE A 112 -16.21 -0.07 5.04
C PHE A 112 -14.79 0.48 5.20
N LEU A 113 -13.78 -0.39 5.32
CA LEU A 113 -12.39 0.05 5.54
C LEU A 113 -11.82 0.74 4.29
N LEU A 114 -12.16 0.23 3.10
CA LEU A 114 -11.79 0.88 1.85
C LEU A 114 -12.47 2.26 1.72
N ALA A 115 -13.76 2.35 2.02
CA ALA A 115 -14.49 3.62 2.00
C ALA A 115 -13.88 4.63 2.98
N PHE A 116 -13.52 4.18 4.19
CA PHE A 116 -12.81 5.00 5.17
C PHE A 116 -11.47 5.50 4.61
N ARG A 117 -10.60 4.59 4.13
CA ARG A 117 -9.30 4.93 3.53
C ARG A 117 -9.46 6.01 2.45
N ASN A 118 -10.38 5.83 1.52
CA ASN A 118 -10.53 6.73 0.36
C ASN A 118 -11.06 8.12 0.73
N ARG A 119 -11.92 8.19 1.76
CA ARG A 119 -12.46 9.45 2.26
C ARG A 119 -11.41 10.24 3.04
N PHE A 120 -10.62 9.56 3.87
CA PHE A 120 -9.67 10.21 4.77
C PHE A 120 -8.24 10.32 4.22
N ALA A 121 -7.92 9.70 3.08
CA ALA A 121 -6.59 9.77 2.46
C ALA A 121 -6.06 11.20 2.27
N PRO A 122 -6.84 12.19 1.78
CA PRO A 122 -6.34 13.57 1.66
C PRO A 122 -5.98 14.19 3.01
N ILE A 123 -6.77 13.91 4.05
CA ILE A 123 -6.54 14.42 5.40
C ILE A 123 -5.29 13.77 6.00
N ALA A 124 -5.11 12.47 5.80
CA ALA A 124 -3.92 11.75 6.23
C ALA A 124 -2.66 12.29 5.52
N GLN A 125 -2.75 12.65 4.23
CA GLN A 125 -1.64 13.23 3.49
C GLN A 125 -1.24 14.61 4.03
N ILE A 126 -2.22 15.48 4.29
CA ILE A 126 -1.99 16.79 4.93
C ILE A 126 -1.37 16.59 6.31
N GLY A 127 -1.96 15.73 7.14
CA GLY A 127 -1.44 15.38 8.46
C GLY A 127 0.00 14.89 8.41
N SER A 128 0.33 14.02 7.45
CA SER A 128 1.69 13.48 7.27
C SER A 128 2.69 14.58 6.91
N SER A 129 2.30 15.53 6.05
CA SER A 129 3.14 16.65 5.64
C SER A 129 3.33 17.72 6.72
N MET A 130 2.31 17.94 7.57
CA MET A 130 2.31 19.03 8.56
C MET A 130 2.76 18.59 9.96
N ALA A 131 2.55 17.32 10.32
CA ALA A 131 2.77 16.85 11.69
C ALA A 131 4.22 17.07 12.16
N ILE A 132 5.21 16.63 11.37
CA ILE A 132 6.64 16.79 11.74
C ILE A 132 7.03 18.28 11.79
N PRO A 133 6.74 19.12 10.77
CA PRO A 133 6.98 20.56 10.87
C PRO A 133 6.36 21.22 12.09
N LEU A 134 5.13 20.86 12.46
CA LEU A 134 4.45 21.41 13.64
C LEU A 134 5.14 20.98 14.93
N VAL A 135 5.57 19.72 15.04
CA VAL A 135 6.33 19.23 16.20
C VAL A 135 7.64 20.01 16.34
N LEU A 136 8.41 20.13 15.25
CA LEU A 136 9.69 20.83 15.27
C LEU A 136 9.52 22.32 15.53
N ALA A 137 8.56 22.98 14.88
CA ALA A 137 8.28 24.39 15.10
C ALA A 137 7.89 24.65 16.56
N GLY A 138 6.96 23.87 17.12
CA GLY A 138 6.57 23.97 18.52
C GLY A 138 7.73 23.76 19.48
N TYR A 139 8.61 22.79 19.20
CA TYR A 139 9.81 22.53 20.00
C TYR A 139 10.79 23.70 19.95
N PHE A 140 11.14 24.20 18.76
CA PHE A 140 12.16 25.26 18.60
C PHE A 140 11.71 26.63 19.10
N ILE A 141 10.41 26.95 19.00
CA ILE A 141 9.88 28.23 19.52
C ILE A 141 9.47 28.15 21.00
N GLY A 142 9.68 27.00 21.65
CA GLY A 142 9.29 26.77 23.05
C GLY A 142 7.78 26.64 23.28
N PHE A 143 6.98 26.53 22.22
CA PHE A 143 5.53 26.34 22.33
C PHE A 143 5.16 24.85 22.33
N ILE A 144 5.28 24.24 23.50
CA ILE A 144 5.01 22.80 23.73
C ILE A 144 3.60 22.39 23.28
N GLY A 145 2.60 23.26 23.44
CA GLY A 145 1.23 23.00 22.99
C GLY A 145 1.12 22.73 21.49
N LEU A 146 1.84 23.50 20.67
CA LEU A 146 1.94 23.28 19.22
C LEU A 146 2.65 21.96 18.90
N ALA A 147 3.69 21.64 19.67
CA ALA A 147 4.42 20.40 19.47
C ALA A 147 3.54 19.17 19.78
N LYS A 148 2.80 19.18 20.89
CA LYS A 148 1.83 18.12 21.25
C LYS A 148 0.70 18.00 20.22
N PHE A 149 0.22 19.11 19.67
CA PHE A 149 -0.74 19.08 18.58
C PHE A 149 -0.19 18.37 17.34
N GLY A 150 1.07 18.65 16.96
CA GLY A 150 1.76 17.95 15.89
C GLY A 150 1.87 16.43 16.15
N VAL A 151 2.13 16.02 17.38
CA VAL A 151 2.14 14.59 17.78
C VAL A 151 0.77 13.94 17.60
N ILE A 152 -0.31 14.61 18.01
CA ILE A 152 -1.68 14.11 17.84
C ILE A 152 -2.01 13.93 16.35
N LEU A 153 -1.67 14.92 15.52
CA LEU A 153 -1.83 14.81 14.06
C LEU A 153 -1.04 13.62 13.49
N PHE A 154 0.19 13.39 13.96
CA PHE A 154 0.97 12.22 13.55
C PHE A 154 0.34 10.91 14.01
N GLY A 155 -0.27 10.86 15.19
CA GLY A 155 -1.04 9.71 15.68
C GLY A 155 -2.20 9.34 14.74
N LEU A 156 -2.89 10.33 14.17
CA LEU A 156 -3.93 10.09 13.16
C LEU A 156 -3.36 9.50 11.87
N VAL A 157 -2.14 9.88 11.47
CA VAL A 157 -1.44 9.28 10.32
C VAL A 157 -1.13 7.81 10.59
N VAL A 158 -0.63 7.47 11.78
CA VAL A 158 -0.37 6.08 12.18
C VAL A 158 -1.66 5.26 12.17
N PHE A 159 -2.76 5.80 12.71
CA PHE A 159 -4.07 5.16 12.69
C PHE A 159 -4.57 4.91 11.26
N PHE A 160 -4.39 5.87 10.36
CA PHE A 160 -4.75 5.71 8.96
C PHE A 160 -3.95 4.58 8.27
N GLN A 161 -2.65 4.49 8.53
CA GLN A 161 -1.82 3.40 8.03
C GLN A 161 -2.26 2.04 8.59
N LEU A 162 -2.63 1.98 9.88
CA LEU A 162 -3.14 0.77 10.52
C LEU A 162 -4.40 0.23 9.81
N ILE A 163 -5.32 1.12 9.44
CA ILE A 163 -6.53 0.75 8.67
C ILE A 163 -6.21 0.37 7.22
N THR A 164 -5.15 0.93 6.64
CA THR A 164 -4.77 0.65 5.24
C THR A 164 -4.23 -0.77 5.06
N VAL A 165 -3.44 -1.28 6.02
CA VAL A 165 -2.86 -2.64 5.95
C VAL A 165 -3.90 -3.76 5.69
N PRO A 166 -5.03 -3.88 6.43
CA PRO A 166 -6.02 -4.91 6.17
C PRO A 166 -6.73 -4.75 4.83
N VAL A 167 -6.91 -3.51 4.33
CA VAL A 167 -7.49 -3.24 3.01
C VAL A 167 -6.61 -3.83 1.90
N GLU A 168 -5.30 -3.58 1.97
CA GLU A 168 -4.32 -4.09 0.99
C GLU A 168 -4.21 -5.62 1.06
N LYS A 169 -4.22 -6.23 2.26
CA LYS A 169 -4.21 -7.69 2.40
C LYS A 169 -5.47 -8.36 1.84
N ASP A 170 -6.63 -7.75 2.05
CA ASP A 170 -7.90 -8.27 1.52
C ASP A 170 -7.95 -8.16 -0.02
N ALA A 171 -7.43 -7.07 -0.60
CA ALA A 171 -7.28 -6.93 -2.04
C ALA A 171 -6.38 -8.03 -2.62
N SER A 172 -5.21 -8.27 -2.02
CA SER A 172 -4.29 -9.37 -2.43
C SER A 172 -4.95 -10.74 -2.35
N ARG A 173 -5.73 -11.01 -1.28
CA ARG A 173 -6.45 -12.27 -1.12
C ARG A 173 -7.47 -12.47 -2.24
N ARG A 174 -8.26 -11.43 -2.55
CA ARG A 174 -9.26 -11.46 -3.63
C ARG A 174 -8.59 -11.66 -4.98
N ALA A 175 -7.48 -10.98 -5.23
CA ALA A 175 -6.70 -11.12 -6.46
C ALA A 175 -6.30 -12.57 -6.72
N LEU A 176 -5.71 -13.24 -5.72
CA LEU A 176 -5.28 -14.63 -5.85
C LEU A 176 -6.47 -15.58 -6.08
N LEU A 177 -7.59 -15.39 -5.38
CA LEU A 177 -8.80 -16.19 -5.57
C LEU A 177 -9.41 -15.99 -6.97
N MET A 178 -9.46 -14.76 -7.45
CA MET A 178 -9.95 -14.44 -8.79
C MET A 178 -9.06 -15.05 -9.88
N LEU A 179 -7.74 -14.95 -9.72
CA LEU A 179 -6.78 -15.54 -10.65
C LEU A 179 -6.88 -17.07 -10.69
N GLN A 180 -7.05 -17.70 -9.53
CA GLN A 180 -7.23 -19.15 -9.40
C GLN A 180 -8.55 -19.60 -10.02
N ASN A 181 -9.68 -18.99 -9.63
CA ASN A 181 -11.01 -19.41 -10.06
C ASN A 181 -11.24 -19.19 -11.56
N GLY A 182 -10.66 -18.12 -12.14
CA GLY A 182 -10.73 -17.87 -13.58
C GLY A 182 -9.72 -18.65 -14.41
N GLY A 183 -8.87 -19.48 -13.78
CA GLY A 183 -7.82 -20.24 -14.45
C GLY A 183 -6.79 -19.35 -15.16
N TYR A 184 -6.58 -18.13 -14.66
CA TYR A 184 -5.65 -17.17 -15.27
C TYR A 184 -4.18 -17.53 -14.98
N LEU A 185 -3.93 -18.14 -13.82
CA LEU A 185 -2.64 -18.68 -13.39
C LEU A 185 -2.82 -20.09 -12.84
N ASP A 186 -1.87 -20.99 -13.12
CA ASP A 186 -1.80 -22.31 -12.50
C ASP A 186 -1.30 -22.26 -11.04
N GLU A 187 -1.30 -23.39 -10.34
CA GLU A 187 -0.87 -23.45 -8.92
C GLU A 187 0.57 -22.97 -8.70
N THR A 188 1.47 -23.27 -9.63
CA THR A 188 2.89 -22.86 -9.54
C THR A 188 3.05 -21.36 -9.80
N GLU A 189 2.26 -20.81 -10.72
CA GLU A 189 2.24 -19.39 -11.05
C GLU A 189 1.57 -18.56 -9.95
N LEU A 190 0.51 -19.08 -9.32
CA LEU A 190 -0.16 -18.47 -8.18
C LEU A 190 0.78 -18.29 -6.99
N VAL A 191 1.68 -19.25 -6.75
CA VAL A 191 2.74 -19.09 -5.73
C VAL A 191 3.64 -17.90 -6.07
N GLY A 192 3.94 -17.68 -7.35
CA GLY A 192 4.70 -16.52 -7.82
C GLY A 192 3.96 -15.20 -7.63
N ALA A 193 2.69 -15.13 -8.03
CA ALA A 193 1.85 -13.96 -7.84
C ALA A 193 1.71 -13.63 -6.33
N LYS A 194 1.45 -14.65 -5.51
CA LYS A 194 1.38 -14.50 -4.05
C LYS A 194 2.67 -13.93 -3.46
N ARG A 195 3.84 -14.38 -3.92
CA ARG A 195 5.14 -13.83 -3.46
C ARG A 195 5.26 -12.35 -3.78
N VAL A 196 4.83 -11.90 -4.96
CA VAL A 196 4.83 -10.48 -5.34
C VAL A 196 3.90 -9.68 -4.43
N LEU A 197 2.67 -10.15 -4.24
CA LEU A 197 1.66 -9.47 -3.42
C LEU A 197 2.03 -9.46 -1.92
N ASP A 198 2.61 -10.55 -1.39
CA ASP A 198 3.11 -10.63 -0.02
C ASP A 198 4.30 -9.68 0.19
N ALA A 199 5.18 -9.55 -0.81
CA ALA A 199 6.29 -8.61 -0.75
C ALA A 199 5.80 -7.15 -0.77
N ALA A 200 4.72 -6.85 -1.50
CA ALA A 200 4.08 -5.53 -1.49
C ALA A 200 3.39 -5.28 -0.14
N ALA A 201 2.64 -6.25 0.39
CA ALA A 201 2.02 -6.15 1.72
C ALA A 201 3.05 -5.87 2.83
N LEU A 202 4.26 -6.40 2.69
CA LEU A 202 5.35 -6.16 3.65
C LEU A 202 5.79 -4.69 3.70
N THR A 203 5.74 -3.95 2.59
CA THR A 203 6.12 -2.52 2.59
C THR A 203 5.10 -1.67 3.34
N TYR A 204 3.81 -2.02 3.30
CA TYR A 204 2.78 -1.37 4.12
C TYR A 204 3.00 -1.62 5.61
N ILE A 205 3.32 -2.87 5.98
CA ILE A 205 3.65 -3.22 7.38
C ILE A 205 4.91 -2.47 7.84
N ALA A 206 5.95 -2.43 7.01
CA ALA A 206 7.18 -1.70 7.32
C ALA A 206 6.92 -0.20 7.52
N SER A 207 6.13 0.41 6.63
CA SER A 207 5.76 1.83 6.73
C SER A 207 5.00 2.13 8.01
N LEU A 208 4.07 1.26 8.41
CA LEU A 208 3.36 1.36 9.69
C LEU A 208 4.31 1.27 10.88
N LEU A 209 5.25 0.34 10.89
CA LEU A 209 6.23 0.21 11.97
C LEU A 209 7.15 1.43 12.07
N VAL A 210 7.59 1.98 10.93
CA VAL A 210 8.36 3.23 10.87
C VAL A 210 7.55 4.38 11.47
N ALA A 211 6.27 4.50 11.10
CA ALA A 211 5.41 5.55 11.64
C ALA A 211 5.16 5.37 13.15
N ILE A 212 4.96 4.16 13.64
CA ILE A 212 4.83 3.89 15.08
C ILE A 212 6.11 4.26 15.84
N ALA A 213 7.28 3.83 15.35
CA ALA A 213 8.56 4.15 15.97
C ALA A 213 8.82 5.66 15.98
N GLN A 214 8.48 6.35 14.88
CA GLN A 214 8.56 7.80 14.78
C GLN A 214 7.59 8.49 15.73
N LEU A 215 6.36 7.98 15.93
CA LEU A 215 5.41 8.53 16.88
C LEU A 215 5.96 8.45 18.31
N PHE A 216 6.54 7.30 18.70
CA PHE A 216 7.22 7.17 19.99
C PHE A 216 8.34 8.20 20.17
N ARG A 217 9.13 8.44 19.12
CA ARG A 217 10.18 9.45 19.14
C ARG A 217 9.64 10.87 19.30
N LEU A 218 8.57 11.22 18.58
CA LEU A 218 7.96 12.55 18.71
C LEU A 218 7.37 12.75 20.12
N MET A 219 6.71 11.73 20.68
CA MET A 219 6.24 11.77 22.07
C MET A 219 7.39 11.93 23.07
N ALA A 220 8.55 11.30 22.82
CA ALA A 220 9.74 11.45 23.65
C ALA A 220 10.37 12.85 23.56
N LEU A 221 10.25 13.53 22.42
CA LEU A 221 10.77 14.88 22.21
C LEU A 221 9.88 15.95 22.89
N THR A 222 8.57 15.73 22.91
CA THR A 222 7.59 16.70 23.44
C THR A 222 7.18 16.43 24.89
N ARG A 223 7.97 15.62 25.60
CA ARG A 223 7.70 15.25 26.97
C ARG A 223 8.27 16.33 27.90
N ASP A 224 7.43 16.84 28.79
CA ASP A 224 7.79 17.83 29.79
C ASP A 224 8.32 17.09 31.04
N ASP A 225 9.55 16.56 30.96
CA ASP A 225 10.28 16.00 32.11
C ASP A 225 11.56 16.82 32.36
#